data_AF-A0A562SWH9-F1
#
_entry.id   AF-A0A562SWH9-F1
#
_cell.length_a   1.000
_cell.length_b   1.000
_cell.length_c   1.000
_cell.angle_alpha   90.00
_cell.angle_beta   90.00
_cell.angle_gamma   90.00
#
_symmetry.space_group_name_H-M   'P 1'
#
loop_
_entity.id
_entity.type
_entity.pdbx_description
1 polymer ?
#
loop_
_entity_poly.entity_id
_entity_poly.type
_entity_poly.pdbx_seq_one_letter_code
_entity_poly.pdbx_strand_id
1 'polypeptide(L)'
;MKRHYYDDHAHIAESFTLNEDHTSRLAFLAYHKIHAYKLSLSSEAFCVNRRELAELISTTLFNYVHPCTLLQMANYYNESNEN
;
A
#
# COMPACT_ATOMS: atom_id res chain seq x y z
N MET A 1 -17.54 -53.74 18.34
CA MET A 1 -16.31 -52.93 18.19
C MET A 1 -16.69 -51.46 18.33
N LYS A 2 -16.32 -50.80 19.43
CA LYS A 2 -16.48 -49.35 19.55
C LYS A 2 -15.36 -48.70 18.73
N ARG A 3 -15.70 -48.06 17.60
CA ARG A 3 -14.78 -47.15 16.92
C ARG A 3 -14.58 -45.97 17.85
N HIS A 4 -13.39 -45.86 18.43
CA HIS A 4 -12.94 -44.61 19.03
C HIS A 4 -12.76 -43.63 17.88
N TYR A 5 -13.80 -42.85 17.58
CA TYR A 5 -13.62 -41.65 16.78
C TYR A 5 -12.75 -40.73 17.62
N TYR A 6 -11.55 -40.42 17.13
CA TYR A 6 -10.71 -39.40 17.74
C TYR A 6 -11.46 -38.07 17.63
N ASP A 7 -11.65 -37.40 18.75
CA ASP A 7 -12.32 -36.10 18.83
C ASP A 7 -11.31 -35.02 18.47
N ASP A 8 -11.26 -34.66 17.18
CA ASP A 8 -10.32 -33.68 16.63
C ASP A 8 -10.79 -32.22 16.85
N HIS A 9 -11.90 -32.00 17.54
CA HIS A 9 -12.46 -30.66 17.72
C HIS A 9 -11.49 -29.73 18.45
N ALA A 10 -10.73 -30.25 19.41
CA ALA A 10 -9.71 -29.49 20.13
C ALA A 10 -8.54 -29.08 19.23
N HIS A 11 -8.04 -30.00 18.40
CA HIS A 11 -6.96 -29.73 17.45
C HIS A 11 -7.39 -28.72 16.37
N ILE A 12 -8.62 -28.86 15.88
CA ILE A 12 -9.21 -27.91 14.93
C ILE A 12 -9.32 -26.53 15.55
N ALA A 13 -9.83 -26.41 16.78
CA ALA A 13 -9.94 -25.12 17.48
C ALA A 13 -8.57 -24.45 17.67
N GLU A 14 -7.55 -25.21 18.09
CA GLU A 14 -6.19 -24.71 18.26
C GLU A 14 -5.60 -24.17 16.94
N SER A 15 -5.87 -24.85 15.82
CA SER A 15 -5.41 -24.41 14.50
C SER A 15 -6.02 -23.07 14.05
N PHE A 16 -7.28 -22.80 14.41
CA PHE A 16 -7.92 -21.51 14.12
C PHE A 16 -7.32 -20.38 14.95
N THR A 17 -7.08 -20.61 16.24
CA THR A 17 -6.43 -19.63 17.12
C THR A 17 -5.02 -19.27 16.64
N LEU A 18 -4.24 -20.26 16.21
CA LEU A 18 -2.89 -20.05 15.66
C LEU A 18 -2.90 -19.21 14.37
N ASN A 19 -3.87 -19.45 13.50
CA ASN A 19 -4.05 -18.68 12.26
C ASN A 19 -4.46 -17.23 12.52
N GLU A 20 -5.35 -16.98 13.48
CA GLU A 20 -5.74 -15.62 13.89
C GLU A 20 -4.55 -14.84 14.48
N ASP A 21 -3.76 -15.49 15.34
CA ASP A 21 -2.54 -14.92 15.91
C ASP A 21 -1.50 -14.59 14.84
N HIS A 22 -1.31 -15.48 13.86
CA HIS A 22 -0.41 -15.22 12.75
C HIS A 22 -0.90 -14.06 11.88
N THR A 23 -2.19 -14.02 11.57
CA THR A 23 -2.80 -12.99 10.71
C THR A 23 -2.70 -11.61 11.35
N SER A 24 -2.99 -11.50 12.65
CA SER A 24 -2.88 -10.25 13.40
C SER A 24 -1.43 -9.75 13.48
N ARG A 25 -0.47 -10.63 13.75
CA ARG A 25 0.97 -10.29 13.74
C ARG A 25 1.47 -9.86 12.36
N LEU A 26 1.01 -10.53 11.30
CA LEU A 26 1.38 -10.16 9.92
C LEU A 26 0.80 -8.80 9.53
N ALA A 27 -0.45 -8.51 9.92
CA ALA A 27 -1.08 -7.22 9.72
C ALA A 27 -0.33 -6.10 10.46
N PHE A 28 0.09 -6.36 11.71
CA PHE A 28 0.91 -5.43 12.48
C PHE A 28 2.27 -5.16 11.83
N LEU A 29 2.94 -6.20 11.32
CA LEU A 29 4.19 -6.07 10.58
C LEU A 29 4.01 -5.27 9.28
N ALA A 30 2.94 -5.53 8.53
CA ALA A 30 2.63 -4.80 7.30
C ALA A 30 2.36 -3.31 7.58
N TYR A 31 1.61 -3.01 8.63
CA TYR A 31 1.37 -1.64 9.10
C TYR A 31 2.69 -0.91 9.37
N HIS A 32 3.61 -1.53 10.12
CA HIS A 32 4.91 -0.94 10.41
C HIS A 32 5.78 -0.76 9.16
N LYS A 33 5.78 -1.71 8.23
CA LYS A 33 6.53 -1.59 6.96
C LYS A 33 6.02 -0.42 6.11
N ILE A 34 4.69 -0.27 5.99
CA ILE A 34 4.09 0.85 5.25
C ILE A 34 4.45 2.17 5.91
N HIS A 35 4.37 2.26 7.24
CA HIS A 35 4.73 3.48 7.97
C HIS A 35 6.22 3.82 7.85
N ALA A 36 7.11 2.83 7.95
CA ALA A 36 8.54 3.01 7.76
C ALA A 36 8.86 3.53 6.34
N TYR A 37 8.17 2.99 5.32
CA TYR A 37 8.31 3.47 3.95
C TYR A 37 7.80 4.92 3.76
N LYS A 38 6.69 5.29 4.39
CA LYS A 38 6.21 6.68 4.38
C LYS A 38 7.21 7.63 5.04
N LEU A 39 7.84 7.21 6.14
CA LEU A 39 8.90 7.97 6.81
C LEU A 39 10.15 8.08 5.95
N SER A 40 10.58 7.02 5.25
CA SER A 40 11.73 7.10 4.34
C SER A 40 11.46 8.03 3.14
N LEU A 41 10.22 8.08 2.66
CA LEU A 41 9.83 9.04 1.61
C LEU A 41 9.77 10.49 2.12
N SER A 42 9.61 10.72 3.43
CA SER A 42 9.55 12.08 3.97
C SER A 42 10.87 12.84 3.82
N SER A 43 12.01 12.16 3.77
CA SER A 43 13.30 12.82 3.45
C SER A 43 13.41 13.18 1.97
N GLU A 44 12.80 12.39 1.08
CA GLU A 44 12.75 12.68 -0.36
C GLU A 44 11.72 13.77 -0.70
N ALA A 45 10.71 13.97 0.17
CA ALA A 45 9.71 15.04 0.03
C ALA A 45 10.31 16.45 0.17
N PHE A 46 11.49 16.58 0.76
CA PHE A 46 12.24 17.84 0.78
C PHE A 46 13.13 17.93 -0.46
N CYS A 47 12.52 18.12 -1.63
CA CYS A 47 13.25 18.52 -2.82
C CYS A 47 13.80 19.93 -2.58
N VAL A 48 15.13 20.08 -2.47
CA VAL A 48 15.77 21.39 -2.23
C VAL A 48 15.75 22.22 -3.51
N ASN A 49 15.74 21.55 -4.68
CA ASN A 49 15.82 22.20 -5.98
C ASN A 49 14.72 21.73 -6.95
N ARG A 50 14.26 22.64 -7.83
CA ARG A 50 13.23 22.36 -8.85
C ARG A 50 13.62 21.22 -9.79
N ARG A 51 14.93 21.03 -10.01
CA ARG A 51 15.48 19.94 -10.82
C ARG A 51 15.28 18.57 -10.18
N GLU A 52 15.50 18.45 -8.87
CA GLU A 52 15.29 17.20 -8.12
C GLU A 52 13.81 16.83 -8.10
N LEU A 53 12.93 17.82 -7.92
CA LEU A 53 11.49 17.61 -7.99
C LEU A 53 11.05 17.11 -9.38
N ALA A 54 11.59 17.69 -10.46
CA ALA A 54 11.27 17.27 -11.82
C ALA A 54 11.73 15.83 -12.09
N GLU A 55 12.92 15.46 -11.60
CA GLU A 55 13.48 14.12 -11.72
C GLU A 55 12.65 13.10 -10.92
N LEU A 56 12.28 13.43 -9.68
CA LEU A 56 11.42 12.61 -8.83
C LEU A 56 10.03 12.39 -9.46
N ILE A 57 9.38 13.45 -9.96
CA ILE A 57 8.08 13.35 -10.63
C ILE A 57 8.19 12.49 -11.90
N SER A 58 9.27 12.63 -12.66
CA SER A 58 9.48 11.85 -13.89
C SER A 58 9.73 10.36 -13.63
N THR A 59 10.43 10.04 -12.54
CA THR A 59 10.81 8.66 -12.18
C THR A 59 9.75 7.94 -11.35
N THR A 60 8.79 8.67 -10.77
CA THR A 60 7.70 8.08 -9.98
C THR A 60 6.36 8.24 -10.67
N LEU A 61 5.87 9.48 -10.80
CA LEU A 61 4.51 9.78 -11.25
C LEU A 61 4.28 9.39 -12.72
N PHE A 62 5.21 9.75 -13.61
CA PHE A 62 5.07 9.48 -15.05
C PHE A 62 5.30 8.02 -15.45
N ASN A 63 5.84 7.20 -14.54
CA ASN A 63 5.95 5.76 -14.77
C ASN A 63 4.60 5.03 -14.60
N TYR A 64 3.68 5.58 -13.80
CA TYR A 64 2.39 4.94 -13.52
C TYR A 64 1.21 5.63 -14.20
N VAL A 65 1.34 6.91 -14.55
CA VAL A 65 0.26 7.68 -15.19
C VAL A 65 0.85 8.64 -16.22
N HIS A 66 0.33 8.60 -17.45
CA HIS A 66 0.75 9.53 -18.49
C HIS A 66 0.34 10.97 -18.13
N PRO A 67 1.24 11.97 -18.26
CA PRO A 67 0.95 13.36 -17.87
C PRO A 67 -0.35 13.91 -18.50
N CYS A 68 -0.63 13.57 -19.76
CA CYS A 68 -1.86 13.97 -20.43
C CYS A 68 -3.13 13.47 -19.72
N THR A 69 -3.08 12.28 -19.11
CA THR A 69 -4.21 11.71 -18.37
C THR A 69 -4.47 12.51 -17.09
N LEU A 70 -3.42 12.93 -16.38
CA LEU A 70 -3.56 13.81 -15.21
C LEU A 70 -4.11 15.19 -15.59
N LEU A 71 -3.60 15.78 -16.66
CA LEU A 71 -4.07 17.09 -17.15
C LEU A 71 -5.53 17.04 -17.62
N GLN A 72 -5.95 15.93 -18.21
CA GLN A 72 -7.35 15.70 -18.59
C GLN A 72 -8.26 15.48 -17.37
N MET A 73 -7.84 14.70 -16.38
CA MET A 73 -8.60 14.52 -15.14
C MET A 73 -8.71 15.81 -14.33
N ALA A 74 -7.69 16.67 -14.39
CA ALA A 74 -7.68 17.97 -13.75
C ALA A 74 -8.51 19.02 -14.50
N ASN A 75 -9.20 18.66 -15.61
CA ASN A 75 -9.93 19.61 -16.47
C ASN A 75 -9.09 20.82 -16.92
N TYR A 76 -7.76 20.69 -16.94
CA TYR A 76 -6.83 21.80 -17.15
C TYR A 76 -7.05 22.51 -18.49
N TYR A 77 -7.44 21.75 -19.52
CA TYR A 77 -7.73 22.27 -20.86
C TYR A 77 -9.20 22.67 -21.07
N ASN A 78 -10.09 22.34 -20.13
CA ASN A 78 -11.51 22.71 -20.21
C ASN A 78 -11.77 24.09 -19.59
N GLU A 79 -10.98 24.51 -18.60
CA GLU A 79 -11.08 25.86 -18.00
C GLU A 79 -10.47 26.97 -18.89
N SER A 80 -9.60 26.62 -19.83
CA SER A 80 -8.94 27.60 -20.72
C SER A 80 -9.78 28.01 -21.93
N ASN A 81 -10.96 27.43 -22.13
CA ASN A 81 -11.89 27.78 -23.21
C ASN A 81 -12.99 28.79 -22.79
N GLU A 82 -12.95 29.30 -21.55
CA GLU A 82 -13.93 30.28 -21.05
C GLU A 82 -13.43 31.74 -20.97
N ASN A 83 -12.29 32.10 -21.58
CA ASN A 83 -11.92 33.51 -21.81
C ASN A 83 -11.16 33.75 -23.11
#